data_AF-A0A538GW30-F1
#
_entry.id   AF-A0A538GW30-F1
#
_cell.length_a   1.000
_cell.length_b   1.000
_cell.length_c   1.000
_cell.angle_alpha   90.00
_cell.angle_beta   90.00
_cell.angle_gamma   90.00
#
_symmetry.space_group_name_H-M   'P 1'
#
loop_
_entity.id
_entity.type
_entity.pdbx_description
1 polymer ?
#
loop_
_entity_poly.entity_id
_entity_poly.type
_entity_poly.pdbx_seq_one_letter_code
_entity_poly.pdbx_strand_id
1 'polypeptide(L)'
;MTIELSVILAADRLETIREVLRRLSEQTARERLELVVVAPSAFELELPDGTFAAMRVVESDGEAIDVARLRADGVRAASAPAVLLAETHSFPAPDSLERLIERHREPWAAVGQAICNGNPQTMRSWTNLFLDYGPWTDPHPGGAVRELPTHNSSFKRAELLACGERLPELLRYSEAINAVLRGRGGRLYLEPRARTFHVNVSRATSWVVERSAAGRAYAASRAAAWPAWRRAAYALGSPLIPLVRARRVLRDIRRTGRSAELLPRILPGLAVGLTLSALGELAGYALGAGRAPRLIGEMELRRMPHVRRGEL
;
A
#
# COMPACT_ATOMS: atom_id res chain seq x y z
N MET A 1 -29.53 -7.12 -3.54
CA MET A 1 -28.47 -6.87 -2.54
C MET A 1 -27.80 -5.54 -2.89
N THR A 2 -27.43 -4.73 -1.90
CA THR A 2 -26.80 -3.41 -2.12
C THR A 2 -25.28 -3.56 -2.02
N ILE A 3 -24.55 -3.06 -3.03
CA ILE A 3 -23.08 -3.03 -3.01
C ILE A 3 -22.63 -1.91 -2.05
N GLU A 4 -21.84 -2.25 -1.03
CA GLU A 4 -21.38 -1.29 -0.01
C GLU A 4 -19.89 -0.94 -0.13
N LEU A 5 -19.06 -1.84 -0.68
CA LEU A 5 -17.62 -1.63 -0.86
C LEU A 5 -17.14 -2.21 -2.19
N SER A 6 -16.46 -1.40 -3.02
CA SER A 6 -15.74 -1.89 -4.19
C SER A 6 -14.29 -2.17 -3.83
N VAL A 7 -13.79 -3.37 -4.13
CA VAL A 7 -12.38 -3.73 -4.01
C VAL A 7 -11.71 -3.49 -5.36
N ILE A 8 -10.79 -2.53 -5.40
CA ILE A 8 -10.03 -2.19 -6.60
C ILE A 8 -8.72 -2.98 -6.59
N LEU A 9 -8.53 -3.82 -7.59
CA LEU A 9 -7.34 -4.65 -7.74
C LEU A 9 -6.68 -4.39 -9.08
N ALA A 10 -5.54 -3.72 -9.07
CA ALA A 10 -4.69 -3.57 -10.24
C ALA A 10 -3.95 -4.89 -10.52
N ALA A 11 -4.00 -5.35 -11.76
CA ALA A 11 -3.45 -6.64 -12.18
C ALA A 11 -2.83 -6.55 -13.58
N ASP A 12 -1.93 -7.48 -13.89
CA ASP A 12 -1.43 -7.73 -15.26
C ASP A 12 -1.93 -9.04 -15.86
N ARG A 13 -2.17 -10.04 -15.01
CA ARG A 13 -2.60 -11.39 -15.39
C ARG A 13 -3.25 -12.09 -14.21
N LEU A 14 -4.04 -13.11 -14.48
CA LEU A 14 -4.79 -13.86 -13.48
C LEU A 14 -3.88 -14.51 -12.42
N GLU A 15 -2.72 -15.05 -12.82
CA GLU A 15 -1.83 -15.76 -11.90
C GLU A 15 -1.31 -14.86 -10.77
N THR A 16 -1.14 -13.56 -11.05
CA THR A 16 -0.66 -12.58 -10.08
C THR A 16 -1.70 -12.31 -8.99
N ILE A 17 -2.98 -12.52 -9.27
CA ILE A 17 -4.09 -12.18 -8.36
C ILE A 17 -4.86 -13.38 -7.84
N ARG A 18 -4.59 -14.61 -8.29
CA ARG A 18 -5.34 -15.82 -7.92
C ARG A 18 -5.54 -15.99 -6.41
N GLU A 19 -4.48 -15.80 -5.63
CA GLU A 19 -4.55 -15.90 -4.16
C GLU A 19 -5.39 -14.76 -3.56
N VAL A 20 -5.30 -13.55 -4.08
CA VAL A 20 -6.15 -12.43 -3.64
C VAL A 20 -7.62 -12.74 -3.93
N LEU A 21 -7.95 -13.24 -5.12
CA LEU A 21 -9.32 -13.62 -5.48
C LEU A 21 -9.88 -14.68 -4.53
N ARG A 22 -9.08 -15.69 -4.17
CA ARG A 22 -9.46 -16.72 -3.19
C ARG A 22 -9.71 -16.11 -1.81
N ARG A 23 -8.82 -15.24 -1.32
CA ARG A 23 -8.97 -14.58 0.00
C ARG A 23 -10.17 -13.63 0.06
N LEU A 24 -10.51 -13.01 -1.07
CA LEU A 24 -11.69 -12.16 -1.18
C LEU A 24 -12.99 -12.99 -1.22
N SER A 25 -13.01 -14.17 -1.85
CA SER A 25 -14.20 -15.04 -1.88
C SER A 25 -14.52 -15.68 -0.52
N GLU A 26 -13.55 -15.69 0.41
CA GLU A 26 -13.67 -16.13 1.80
C GLU A 26 -14.18 -15.04 2.76
N GLN A 27 -14.38 -13.81 2.28
CA GLN A 27 -14.83 -12.71 3.14
C GLN A 27 -16.27 -12.90 3.61
N THR A 28 -16.53 -12.61 4.89
CA THR A 28 -17.89 -12.68 5.48
C THR A 28 -18.86 -11.70 4.80
N ALA A 29 -18.34 -10.62 4.20
CA ALA A 29 -19.13 -9.61 3.50
C ALA A 29 -19.21 -9.78 1.98
N ARG A 30 -18.76 -10.90 1.38
CA ARG A 30 -18.64 -11.05 -0.09
C ARG A 30 -19.88 -10.67 -0.90
N GLU A 31 -21.08 -10.92 -0.37
CA GLU A 31 -22.37 -10.58 -0.99
C GLU A 31 -22.70 -9.07 -0.99
N ARG A 32 -21.84 -8.24 -0.38
CA ARG A 32 -21.90 -6.77 -0.36
C ARG A 32 -20.73 -6.13 -1.12
N LEU A 33 -19.84 -6.93 -1.69
CA LEU A 33 -18.64 -6.47 -2.37
C LEU A 33 -18.85 -6.37 -3.88
N GLU A 34 -18.28 -5.35 -4.48
CA GLU A 34 -17.98 -5.32 -5.91
C GLU A 34 -16.49 -5.56 -6.10
N LEU A 35 -16.11 -6.51 -6.95
CA LEU A 35 -14.71 -6.67 -7.37
C LEU A 35 -14.48 -5.92 -8.68
N VAL A 36 -13.55 -4.97 -8.67
CA VAL A 36 -13.10 -4.23 -9.87
C VAL A 36 -11.63 -4.57 -10.12
N VAL A 37 -11.39 -5.46 -11.07
CA VAL A 37 -10.04 -5.77 -11.55
C VAL A 37 -9.68 -4.81 -12.67
N VAL A 38 -8.54 -4.15 -12.60
CA VAL A 38 -8.08 -3.21 -13.63
C VAL A 38 -6.77 -3.70 -14.21
N ALA A 39 -6.72 -3.84 -15.53
CA ALA A 39 -5.55 -4.34 -16.24
C ALA A 39 -5.39 -3.67 -17.61
N PRO A 40 -4.18 -3.69 -18.21
CA PRO A 40 -3.99 -3.14 -19.56
C PRO A 40 -4.68 -3.93 -20.68
N SER A 41 -5.05 -5.17 -20.39
CA SER A 41 -5.80 -6.05 -21.31
C SER A 41 -6.76 -6.89 -20.50
N ALA A 42 -7.99 -7.07 -21.00
CA ALA A 42 -8.97 -7.92 -20.35
C ALA A 42 -8.50 -9.40 -20.30
N PHE A 43 -8.81 -10.07 -19.20
CA PHE A 43 -8.63 -11.52 -19.04
C PHE A 43 -9.80 -12.09 -18.24
N GLU A 44 -10.12 -13.36 -18.47
CA GLU A 44 -11.20 -14.03 -17.74
C GLU A 44 -10.82 -14.27 -16.28
N LEU A 45 -11.78 -14.05 -15.38
CA LEU A 45 -11.63 -14.33 -13.96
C LEU A 45 -12.17 -15.74 -13.69
N GLU A 46 -11.34 -16.60 -13.11
CA GLU A 46 -11.73 -17.96 -12.70
C GLU A 46 -12.49 -17.93 -11.36
N LEU A 47 -13.67 -17.31 -11.32
CA LEU A 47 -14.55 -17.28 -10.15
C LEU A 47 -15.99 -17.66 -10.53
N PRO A 48 -16.69 -18.46 -9.71
CA PRO A 48 -18.10 -18.76 -9.94
C PRO A 48 -18.96 -17.50 -9.95
N ASP A 49 -19.97 -17.46 -10.81
CA ASP A 49 -20.99 -16.43 -10.79
C ASP A 49 -21.64 -16.34 -9.40
N GLY A 50 -21.89 -15.11 -8.96
CA GLY A 50 -22.46 -14.85 -7.63
C GLY A 50 -21.47 -14.95 -6.46
N THR A 51 -20.16 -15.11 -6.71
CA THR A 51 -19.13 -15.02 -5.65
C THR A 51 -19.16 -13.67 -4.92
N PHE A 52 -19.39 -12.59 -5.69
CA PHE A 52 -19.53 -11.22 -5.22
C PHE A 52 -20.86 -10.64 -5.68
N ALA A 53 -21.30 -9.54 -5.07
CA ALA A 53 -22.51 -8.82 -5.51
C ALA A 53 -22.37 -8.32 -6.97
N ALA A 54 -21.16 -7.92 -7.36
CA ALA A 54 -20.80 -7.61 -8.72
C ALA A 54 -19.30 -7.89 -8.94
N MET A 55 -18.94 -8.20 -10.19
CA MET A 55 -17.56 -8.41 -10.60
C MET A 55 -17.36 -7.80 -11.98
N ARG A 56 -16.25 -7.09 -12.17
CA ARG A 56 -15.90 -6.51 -13.48
C ARG A 56 -14.40 -6.44 -13.70
N VAL A 57 -14.01 -6.64 -14.95
CA VAL A 57 -12.66 -6.37 -15.45
C VAL A 57 -12.72 -5.10 -16.27
N VAL A 58 -11.85 -4.14 -15.95
CA VAL A 58 -11.74 -2.84 -16.61
C VAL A 58 -10.41 -2.79 -17.33
N GLU A 59 -10.49 -2.60 -18.64
CA GLU A 59 -9.31 -2.35 -19.46
C GLU A 59 -8.88 -0.89 -19.30
N SER A 60 -7.57 -0.67 -19.14
CA SER A 60 -6.98 0.66 -18.96
C SER A 60 -5.88 0.88 -19.99
N ASP A 61 -5.80 2.08 -20.55
CA ASP A 61 -4.71 2.47 -21.46
C ASP A 61 -3.37 2.68 -20.72
N GLY A 62 -3.36 2.54 -19.39
CA GLY A 62 -2.15 2.64 -18.58
C GLY A 62 -1.24 1.41 -18.69
N GLU A 63 0.08 1.60 -18.59
CA GLU A 63 0.99 0.48 -18.43
C GLU A 63 0.68 -0.31 -17.15
N ALA A 64 0.81 -1.65 -17.19
CA ALA A 64 0.57 -2.53 -16.04
C ALA A 64 1.27 -2.08 -14.75
N ILE A 65 2.47 -1.52 -14.91
CA ILE A 65 3.36 -1.12 -13.82
C ILE A 65 2.96 0.22 -13.19
N ASP A 66 2.10 1.02 -13.84
CA ASP A 66 1.57 2.26 -13.26
C ASP A 66 0.33 1.98 -12.42
N VAL A 67 0.54 1.26 -11.32
CA VAL A 67 -0.52 0.79 -10.42
C VAL A 67 -1.38 1.94 -9.89
N ALA A 68 -0.83 3.15 -9.75
CA ALA A 68 -1.59 4.33 -9.32
C ALA A 68 -2.61 4.77 -10.38
N ARG A 69 -2.26 4.70 -11.67
CA ARG A 69 -3.19 4.96 -12.78
C ARG A 69 -4.29 3.90 -12.84
N LEU A 70 -3.92 2.62 -12.78
CA LEU A 70 -4.89 1.52 -12.77
C LEU A 70 -5.89 1.63 -11.62
N ARG A 71 -5.41 1.95 -10.41
CA ARG A 71 -6.28 2.18 -9.24
C ARG A 71 -7.24 3.34 -9.46
N ALA A 72 -6.80 4.46 -10.04
CA ALA A 72 -7.67 5.59 -10.34
C ALA A 72 -8.77 5.24 -11.35
N ASP A 73 -8.43 4.46 -12.39
CA ASP A 73 -9.41 4.00 -13.39
C ASP A 73 -10.43 3.03 -12.75
N GLY A 74 -9.98 2.17 -11.84
CA GLY A 74 -10.87 1.33 -11.03
C GLY A 74 -11.81 2.12 -10.12
N VAL A 75 -11.32 3.18 -9.48
CA VAL A 75 -12.17 4.08 -8.65
C VAL A 75 -13.26 4.73 -9.50
N ARG A 76 -12.93 5.15 -10.74
CA ARG A 76 -13.91 5.72 -11.68
C ARG A 76 -14.96 4.68 -12.07
N ALA A 77 -14.54 3.45 -12.35
CA ALA A 77 -15.42 2.35 -12.75
C ALA A 77 -16.24 1.71 -11.62
N ALA A 78 -15.84 1.89 -10.36
CA ALA A 78 -16.53 1.37 -9.19
C ALA A 78 -17.95 1.96 -9.04
N SER A 79 -18.86 1.18 -8.47
CA SER A 79 -20.25 1.60 -8.19
C SER A 79 -20.56 1.81 -6.71
N ALA A 80 -19.77 1.23 -5.80
CA ALA A 80 -20.02 1.33 -4.37
C ALA A 80 -19.73 2.73 -3.79
N PRO A 81 -20.35 3.10 -2.66
CA PRO A 81 -20.08 4.38 -1.99
C PRO A 81 -18.68 4.46 -1.36
N ALA A 82 -18.04 3.33 -1.07
CA ALA A 82 -16.66 3.23 -0.59
C ALA A 82 -15.82 2.32 -1.48
N VAL A 83 -14.52 2.60 -1.58
CA VAL A 83 -13.58 1.83 -2.39
C VAL A 83 -12.34 1.45 -1.59
N LEU A 84 -11.97 0.17 -1.58
CA LEU A 84 -10.73 -0.35 -1.01
C LEU A 84 -9.66 -0.42 -2.12
N LEU A 85 -8.52 0.22 -1.90
CA LEU A 85 -7.37 0.08 -2.80
C LEU A 85 -6.53 -1.12 -2.34
N ALA A 86 -6.76 -2.28 -2.97
CA ALA A 86 -6.09 -3.53 -2.62
C ALA A 86 -4.72 -3.66 -3.32
N GLU A 87 -3.97 -4.67 -2.89
CA GLU A 87 -2.69 -5.10 -3.45
C GLU A 87 -2.76 -6.55 -3.89
N THR A 88 -1.89 -6.94 -4.82
CA THR A 88 -1.75 -8.32 -5.30
C THR A 88 -1.16 -9.27 -4.24
N HIS A 89 -0.76 -8.72 -3.09
CA HIS A 89 0.08 -9.41 -2.10
C HIS A 89 -0.21 -8.97 -0.66
N SER A 90 -1.40 -8.44 -0.41
CA SER A 90 -1.90 -8.25 0.95
C SER A 90 -3.25 -8.93 1.09
N PHE A 91 -3.40 -9.74 2.12
CA PHE A 91 -4.55 -10.64 2.27
C PHE A 91 -5.38 -10.23 3.49
N PRO A 92 -6.58 -9.64 3.31
CA PRO A 92 -7.44 -9.30 4.42
C PRO A 92 -7.87 -10.53 5.22
N ALA A 93 -7.98 -10.39 6.55
CA ALA A 93 -8.62 -11.39 7.39
C ALA A 93 -10.09 -11.60 6.96
N PRO A 94 -10.72 -12.77 7.21
CA PRO A 94 -12.06 -13.07 6.70
C PRO A 94 -13.16 -12.04 7.04
N ASP A 95 -13.08 -11.38 8.19
CA ASP A 95 -14.04 -10.35 8.61
C ASP A 95 -13.58 -8.92 8.33
N SER A 96 -12.40 -8.71 7.73
CA SER A 96 -11.78 -7.39 7.64
C SER A 96 -12.62 -6.41 6.80
N LEU A 97 -13.14 -6.85 5.66
CA LEU A 97 -13.90 -5.99 4.76
C LEU A 97 -15.30 -5.66 5.33
N GLU A 98 -15.86 -6.55 6.13
CA GLU A 98 -17.06 -6.25 6.92
C GLU A 98 -16.80 -5.10 7.90
N ARG A 99 -15.67 -5.11 8.62
CA ARG A 99 -15.29 -4.01 9.53
C ARG A 99 -15.11 -2.68 8.81
N LEU A 100 -14.54 -2.69 7.60
CA LEU A 100 -14.41 -1.48 6.79
C LEU A 100 -15.79 -0.93 6.38
N ILE A 101 -16.71 -1.80 5.94
CA ILE A 101 -18.09 -1.42 5.62
C ILE A 101 -18.78 -0.80 6.84
N GLU A 102 -18.70 -1.46 8.00
CA GLU A 102 -19.28 -0.96 9.26
C GLU A 102 -18.74 0.42 9.60
N ARG A 103 -17.43 0.62 9.50
CA ARG A 103 -16.79 1.91 9.83
C ARG A 103 -17.16 3.02 8.83
N HIS A 104 -17.41 2.68 7.57
CA HIS A 104 -17.91 3.65 6.58
C HIS A 104 -19.36 4.09 6.82
N ARG A 105 -20.10 3.53 7.78
CA ARG A 105 -21.39 4.10 8.20
C ARG A 105 -21.22 5.43 8.93
N GLU A 106 -20.04 5.68 9.47
CA GLU A 106 -19.63 6.94 10.07
C GLU A 106 -19.01 7.89 9.03
N PRO A 107 -18.89 9.20 9.33
CA PRO A 107 -18.42 10.22 8.39
C PRO A 107 -16.88 10.22 8.22
N TRP A 108 -16.26 9.05 8.14
CA TRP A 108 -14.83 8.93 7.84
C TRP A 108 -14.61 9.02 6.34
N ALA A 109 -13.74 9.93 5.91
CA ALA A 109 -13.34 10.06 4.51
C ALA A 109 -12.50 8.87 4.05
N ALA A 110 -11.71 8.29 4.97
CA ALA A 110 -10.99 7.05 4.75
C ALA A 110 -10.89 6.21 6.02
N VAL A 111 -10.88 4.89 5.84
CA VAL A 111 -10.72 3.89 6.87
C VAL A 111 -9.62 2.91 6.47
N GLY A 112 -8.55 2.85 7.28
CA GLY A 112 -7.43 1.95 7.07
C GLY A 112 -7.51 0.69 7.92
N GLN A 113 -6.79 -0.34 7.48
CA GLN A 113 -6.63 -1.61 8.18
C GLN A 113 -5.38 -1.60 9.06
N ALA A 114 -5.40 -2.34 10.16
CA ALA A 114 -4.18 -2.72 10.85
C ALA A 114 -3.38 -3.70 10.00
N ILE A 115 -2.09 -3.40 9.78
CA ILE A 115 -1.23 -4.18 8.89
C ILE A 115 -0.50 -5.25 9.69
N CYS A 116 -0.72 -6.51 9.35
CA CYS A 116 -0.02 -7.67 9.88
C CYS A 116 1.09 -8.12 8.93
N ASN A 117 2.09 -8.81 9.46
CA ASN A 117 3.12 -9.43 8.61
C ASN A 117 2.56 -10.72 7.98
N GLY A 118 2.46 -10.77 6.65
CA GLY A 118 2.01 -11.94 5.91
C GLY A 118 3.07 -13.03 5.71
N ASN A 119 4.35 -12.73 5.96
CA ASN A 119 5.46 -13.67 5.89
C ASN A 119 6.51 -13.40 6.99
N PRO A 120 6.20 -13.69 8.27
CA PRO A 120 6.97 -13.27 9.44
C PRO A 120 8.27 -14.06 9.68
N GLN A 121 8.63 -15.03 8.84
CA GLN A 121 9.72 -15.97 9.06
C GLN A 121 11.10 -15.31 8.97
N THR A 122 11.22 -14.16 8.28
CA THR A 122 12.51 -13.51 8.05
C THR A 122 12.63 -12.12 8.63
N MET A 123 13.85 -11.78 9.06
CA MET A 123 14.22 -10.43 9.48
C MET A 123 13.91 -9.37 8.41
N ARG A 124 14.11 -9.67 7.13
CA ARG A 124 13.85 -8.72 6.03
C ARG A 124 12.37 -8.39 5.91
N SER A 125 11.52 -9.39 6.06
CA SER A 125 10.08 -9.18 6.04
C SER A 125 9.63 -8.25 7.16
N TRP A 126 10.04 -8.52 8.39
CA TRP A 126 9.78 -7.63 9.53
C TRP A 126 10.35 -6.22 9.33
N THR A 127 11.57 -6.12 8.78
CA THR A 127 12.21 -4.83 8.50
C THR A 127 11.39 -4.02 7.50
N ASN A 128 10.97 -4.64 6.39
CA ASN A 128 10.15 -3.99 5.38
C ASN A 128 8.81 -3.53 5.94
N LEU A 129 8.11 -4.40 6.68
CA LEU A 129 6.85 -4.06 7.30
C LEU A 129 6.96 -2.81 8.16
N PHE A 130 7.98 -2.71 9.02
CA PHE A 130 8.12 -1.54 9.89
C PHE A 130 8.64 -0.29 9.16
N LEU A 131 9.43 -0.46 8.09
CA LEU A 131 9.90 0.67 7.28
C LEU A 131 8.78 1.31 6.46
N ASP A 132 7.82 0.51 6.00
CA ASP A 132 6.77 0.93 5.08
C ASP A 132 5.43 1.15 5.78
N TYR A 133 5.11 0.34 6.80
CA TYR A 133 3.81 0.31 7.46
C TYR A 133 3.87 0.47 9.00
N GLY A 134 5.02 0.81 9.57
CA GLY A 134 5.24 0.91 11.04
C GLY A 134 4.13 1.62 11.83
N PRO A 135 3.67 2.82 11.42
CA PRO A 135 2.61 3.55 12.11
C PRO A 135 1.27 2.80 12.18
N TRP A 136 1.00 1.90 11.23
CA TRP A 136 -0.28 1.18 11.09
C TRP A 136 -0.17 -0.31 11.42
N THR A 137 1.00 -0.77 11.86
CA THR A 137 1.27 -2.18 12.14
C THR A 137 0.51 -2.68 13.36
N ASP A 138 -0.07 -3.87 13.26
CA ASP A 138 -0.76 -4.59 14.32
C ASP A 138 0.20 -5.06 15.45
N PRO A 139 -0.21 -5.05 16.73
CA PRO A 139 -1.44 -4.46 17.26
C PRO A 139 -1.42 -2.93 17.20
N HIS A 140 -2.56 -2.32 16.85
CA HIS A 140 -2.77 -0.88 16.90
C HIS A 140 -4.00 -0.55 17.76
N PRO A 141 -3.98 0.51 18.60
CA PRO A 141 -5.14 0.88 19.42
C PRO A 141 -6.38 1.38 18.64
N GLY A 142 -6.30 1.44 17.30
CA GLY A 142 -7.30 2.11 16.46
C GLY A 142 -7.40 3.62 16.66
N GLY A 143 -8.39 4.22 15.99
CA GLY A 143 -8.82 5.59 16.23
C GLY A 143 -8.60 6.55 15.08
N ALA A 144 -8.90 7.83 15.33
CA ALA A 144 -8.64 8.90 14.38
C ALA A 144 -7.13 9.06 14.18
N VAL A 145 -6.69 9.06 12.93
CA VAL A 145 -5.28 9.17 12.57
C VAL A 145 -5.07 10.34 11.62
N ARG A 146 -3.84 10.86 11.59
CA ARG A 146 -3.49 11.89 10.62
C ARG A 146 -3.27 11.31 9.24
N GLU A 147 -2.79 10.07 9.13
CA GLU A 147 -2.40 9.51 7.85
C GLU A 147 -2.70 8.01 7.83
N LEU A 148 -3.04 7.52 6.65
CA LEU A 148 -3.27 6.13 6.31
C LEU A 148 -2.43 5.77 5.08
N PRO A 149 -1.99 4.50 4.94
CA PRO A 149 -1.36 4.09 3.70
C PRO A 149 -2.39 4.19 2.57
N THR A 150 -1.99 4.62 1.36
CA THR A 150 -2.91 4.63 0.21
C THR A 150 -3.42 3.22 -0.07
N HIS A 151 -2.53 2.24 -0.04
CA HIS A 151 -2.86 0.84 -0.23
C HIS A 151 -3.35 0.23 1.08
N ASN A 152 -4.22 -0.77 0.99
CA ASN A 152 -4.89 -1.39 2.14
C ASN A 152 -5.82 -0.46 2.94
N SER A 153 -6.08 0.73 2.44
CA SER A 153 -7.08 1.63 3.00
C SER A 153 -8.27 1.77 2.06
N SER A 154 -9.42 1.99 2.67
CA SER A 154 -10.68 2.25 1.99
C SER A 154 -11.06 3.71 2.10
N PHE A 155 -11.67 4.25 1.05
CA PHE A 155 -11.98 5.67 0.92
C PHE A 155 -13.44 5.84 0.53
N LYS A 156 -14.07 6.94 0.93
CA LYS A 156 -15.32 7.36 0.31
C LYS A 156 -15.06 7.61 -1.18
N ARG A 157 -15.83 6.96 -2.05
CA ARG A 157 -15.64 7.06 -3.50
C ARG A 157 -15.76 8.51 -3.98
N ALA A 158 -16.75 9.23 -3.46
CA ALA A 158 -16.99 10.64 -3.81
C ALA A 158 -15.77 11.54 -3.51
N GLU A 159 -15.06 11.30 -2.41
CA GLU A 159 -13.86 12.06 -2.06
C GLU A 159 -12.71 11.85 -3.05
N LEU A 160 -12.52 10.61 -3.51
CA LEU A 160 -11.53 10.30 -4.53
C LEU A 160 -11.94 10.89 -5.89
N LEU A 161 -13.20 10.76 -6.30
CA LEU A 161 -13.69 11.33 -7.56
C LEU A 161 -13.56 12.86 -7.61
N ALA A 162 -13.78 13.53 -6.47
CA ALA A 162 -13.59 14.98 -6.37
C ALA A 162 -12.14 15.42 -6.62
N CYS A 163 -11.17 14.50 -6.67
CA CYS A 163 -9.80 14.82 -7.09
C CYS A 163 -9.63 14.96 -8.62
N GLY A 164 -10.61 14.52 -9.41
CA GLY A 164 -10.60 14.60 -10.87
C GLY A 164 -9.36 13.98 -11.50
N GLU A 165 -8.80 14.64 -12.51
CA GLU A 165 -7.63 14.16 -13.27
C GLU A 165 -6.33 14.05 -12.44
N ARG A 166 -6.29 14.66 -11.25
CA ARG A 166 -5.14 14.56 -10.35
C ARG A 166 -5.11 13.26 -9.55
N LEU A 167 -6.19 12.47 -9.56
CA LEU A 167 -6.31 11.27 -8.73
C LEU A 167 -5.13 10.28 -8.92
N PRO A 168 -4.69 9.92 -10.15
CA PRO A 168 -3.54 9.02 -10.32
C PRO A 168 -2.27 9.50 -9.62
N GLU A 169 -1.95 10.80 -9.70
CA GLU A 169 -0.78 11.38 -9.07
C GLU A 169 -0.90 11.33 -7.53
N LEU A 170 -2.08 11.69 -7.00
CA LEU A 170 -2.35 11.71 -5.57
C LEU A 170 -2.32 10.32 -4.94
N LEU A 171 -2.66 9.27 -5.69
CA LEU A 171 -2.62 7.88 -5.23
C LEU A 171 -1.21 7.27 -5.23
N ARG A 172 -0.20 7.94 -5.78
CA ARG A 172 1.16 7.39 -5.86
C ARG A 172 1.85 7.31 -4.49
N TYR A 173 1.59 8.27 -3.60
CA TYR A 173 2.14 8.31 -2.26
C TYR A 173 1.09 8.77 -1.25
N SER A 174 1.05 8.12 -0.09
CA SER A 174 0.06 8.33 0.98
C SER A 174 -0.08 9.78 1.38
N GLU A 175 1.01 10.52 1.50
CA GLU A 175 1.00 11.90 1.98
C GLU A 175 0.08 12.80 1.14
N ALA A 176 0.05 12.59 -0.18
CA ALA A 176 -0.63 13.46 -1.13
C ALA A 176 -2.15 13.32 -1.01
N ILE A 177 -2.69 12.10 -1.16
CA ILE A 177 -4.14 11.87 -1.03
C ILE A 177 -4.63 12.19 0.38
N ASN A 178 -3.88 11.79 1.42
CA ASN A 178 -4.26 12.09 2.81
C ASN A 178 -4.29 13.61 3.08
N ALA A 179 -3.37 14.38 2.51
CA ALA A 179 -3.37 15.84 2.63
C ALA A 179 -4.58 16.48 1.95
N VAL A 180 -4.96 16.00 0.75
CA VAL A 180 -6.14 16.50 0.03
C VAL A 180 -7.42 16.22 0.82
N LEU A 181 -7.60 15.00 1.33
CA LEU A 181 -8.78 14.63 2.13
C LEU A 181 -8.90 15.50 3.38
N ARG A 182 -7.82 15.66 4.15
CA ARG A 182 -7.81 16.52 5.34
C ARG A 182 -8.03 17.99 5.00
N GLY A 183 -7.46 18.47 3.89
CA GLY A 183 -7.64 19.85 3.43
C GLY A 183 -9.10 20.18 3.08
N ARG A 184 -9.91 19.17 2.76
CA ARG A 184 -11.36 19.26 2.54
C ARG A 184 -12.20 19.04 3.81
N GLY A 185 -11.56 18.92 4.97
CA GLY A 185 -12.23 18.62 6.24
C GLY A 185 -12.47 17.13 6.51
N GLY A 186 -12.02 16.25 5.60
CA GLY A 186 -12.15 14.81 5.75
C GLY A 186 -11.33 14.26 6.92
N ARG A 187 -11.91 13.32 7.66
CA ARG A 187 -11.28 12.64 8.80
C ARG A 187 -10.91 11.22 8.42
N LEU A 188 -9.81 10.73 8.99
CA LEU A 188 -9.29 9.39 8.71
C LEU A 188 -9.32 8.55 9.98
N TYR A 189 -9.63 7.27 9.83
CA TYR A 189 -9.71 6.32 10.93
C TYR A 189 -8.91 5.06 10.64
N LEU A 190 -8.18 4.54 11.62
CA LEU A 190 -7.64 3.19 11.53
C LEU A 190 -8.53 2.24 12.33
N GLU A 191 -9.12 1.26 11.65
CA GLU A 191 -9.95 0.22 12.25
C GLU A 191 -9.07 -0.96 12.67
N PRO A 192 -8.76 -1.12 13.96
CA PRO A 192 -7.77 -2.10 14.41
C PRO A 192 -8.26 -3.55 14.28
N ARG A 193 -9.58 -3.77 14.17
CA ARG A 193 -10.14 -5.11 13.94
C ARG A 193 -10.11 -5.50 12.46
N ALA A 194 -10.09 -4.53 11.55
CA ALA A 194 -9.87 -4.76 10.12
C ALA A 194 -8.38 -5.03 9.93
N ARG A 195 -8.00 -6.30 9.73
CA ARG A 195 -6.60 -6.71 9.59
C ARG A 195 -6.31 -7.20 8.19
N THR A 196 -5.13 -6.89 7.68
CA THR A 196 -4.63 -7.43 6.43
C THR A 196 -3.19 -7.91 6.58
N PHE A 197 -2.86 -9.02 5.94
CA PHE A 197 -1.56 -9.67 6.02
C PHE A 197 -0.73 -9.30 4.79
N HIS A 198 0.13 -8.29 4.95
CA HIS A 198 0.97 -7.77 3.87
C HIS A 198 2.22 -8.65 3.69
N VAL A 199 2.40 -9.20 2.50
CA VAL A 199 3.57 -10.02 2.14
C VAL A 199 4.71 -9.12 1.69
N ASN A 200 5.82 -9.19 2.43
CA ASN A 200 6.99 -8.36 2.23
C ASN A 200 8.06 -9.07 1.39
N VAL A 201 8.87 -8.31 0.66
CA VAL A 201 10.07 -8.86 -0.01
C VAL A 201 11.04 -9.42 1.01
N SER A 202 11.47 -10.67 0.80
CA SER A 202 12.37 -11.39 1.71
C SER A 202 13.60 -11.98 1.01
N ARG A 203 13.61 -12.04 -0.32
CA ARG A 203 14.81 -12.39 -1.10
C ARG A 203 15.84 -11.27 -1.02
N ALA A 204 17.10 -11.63 -0.77
CA ALA A 204 18.17 -10.66 -0.47
C ALA A 204 18.40 -9.65 -1.59
N THR A 205 18.54 -10.13 -2.82
CA THR A 205 18.80 -9.29 -4.01
C THR A 205 17.61 -8.38 -4.30
N SER A 206 16.40 -8.95 -4.30
CA SER A 206 15.16 -8.19 -4.48
C SER A 206 14.99 -7.13 -3.39
N TRP A 207 15.32 -7.45 -2.15
CA TRP A 207 15.24 -6.50 -1.04
C TRP A 207 16.20 -5.31 -1.22
N VAL A 208 17.43 -5.55 -1.65
CA VAL A 208 18.39 -4.46 -1.93
C VAL A 208 17.87 -3.54 -3.02
N VAL A 209 17.37 -4.11 -4.12
CA VAL A 209 16.79 -3.36 -5.23
C VAL A 209 15.58 -2.56 -4.78
N GLU A 210 14.65 -3.19 -4.06
CA GLU A 210 13.43 -2.54 -3.58
C GLU A 210 13.75 -1.36 -2.65
N ARG A 211 14.59 -1.56 -1.63
CA ARG A 211 14.86 -0.50 -0.64
C ARG A 211 15.52 0.72 -1.28
N SER A 212 16.48 0.49 -2.17
CA SER A 212 17.17 1.58 -2.88
C SER A 212 16.29 2.23 -3.95
N ALA A 213 15.52 1.46 -4.72
CA ALA A 213 14.59 2.01 -5.72
C ALA A 213 13.44 2.78 -5.07
N ALA A 214 12.87 2.29 -3.97
CA ALA A 214 11.77 2.96 -3.27
C ALA A 214 12.22 4.34 -2.74
N GLY A 215 13.39 4.40 -2.10
CA GLY A 215 13.98 5.66 -1.67
C GLY A 215 14.20 6.64 -2.83
N ARG A 216 14.74 6.14 -3.96
CA ARG A 216 14.99 6.97 -5.15
C ARG A 216 13.70 7.51 -5.77
N ALA A 217 12.70 6.65 -5.95
CA ALA A 217 11.41 7.04 -6.51
C ALA A 217 10.72 8.07 -5.61
N TYR A 218 10.70 7.83 -4.30
CA TYR A 218 10.11 8.74 -3.32
C TYR A 218 10.78 10.12 -3.33
N ALA A 219 12.10 10.18 -3.19
CA ALA A 219 12.83 11.44 -3.17
C ALA A 219 12.66 12.24 -4.47
N ALA A 220 12.68 11.55 -5.62
CA ALA A 220 12.49 12.19 -6.92
C ALA A 220 11.07 12.74 -7.09
N SER A 221 10.04 11.99 -6.68
CA SER A 221 8.65 12.48 -6.72
C SER A 221 8.45 13.67 -5.78
N ARG A 222 8.98 13.58 -4.56
CA ARG A 222 8.91 14.66 -3.57
C ARG A 222 9.58 15.95 -4.06
N ALA A 223 10.68 15.82 -4.79
CA ALA A 223 11.47 16.94 -5.29
C ALA A 223 11.11 17.38 -6.71
N ALA A 224 10.05 16.83 -7.31
CA ALA A 224 9.70 17.07 -8.72
C ALA A 224 9.55 18.56 -9.06
N ALA A 225 8.95 19.34 -8.17
CA ALA A 225 8.74 20.78 -8.33
C ALA A 225 9.76 21.65 -7.57
N TRP A 226 10.86 21.08 -7.06
CA TRP A 226 11.81 21.83 -6.23
C TRP A 226 12.91 22.50 -7.06
N PRO A 227 13.36 23.70 -6.64
CA PRO A 227 14.56 24.31 -7.20
C PRO A 227 15.81 23.49 -6.86
N ALA A 228 16.86 23.61 -7.69
CA ALA A 228 18.08 22.81 -7.59
C ALA A 228 18.80 22.93 -6.23
N TRP A 229 18.80 24.11 -5.61
CA TRP A 229 19.44 24.33 -4.31
C TRP A 229 18.78 23.47 -3.20
N ARG A 230 17.45 23.32 -3.24
CA ARG A 230 16.72 22.53 -2.25
C ARG A 230 16.98 21.04 -2.46
N ARG A 231 17.10 20.60 -3.71
CA ARG A 231 17.53 19.25 -4.06
C ARG A 231 18.93 18.96 -3.53
N ALA A 232 19.88 19.88 -3.73
CA ALA A 232 21.24 19.75 -3.21
C ALA A 232 21.27 19.68 -1.67
N ALA A 233 20.51 20.55 -0.98
CA ALA A 233 20.42 20.52 0.47
C ALA A 233 19.90 19.18 1.02
N TYR A 234 18.85 18.61 0.41
CA TYR A 234 18.31 17.30 0.80
C TYR A 234 19.23 16.14 0.41
N ALA A 235 19.95 16.24 -0.71
CA ALA A 235 20.97 15.27 -1.08
C ALA A 235 22.10 15.24 -0.03
N LEU A 236 22.63 16.39 0.35
CA LEU A 236 23.67 16.52 1.39
C LEU A 236 23.17 16.09 2.78
N GLY A 237 21.89 16.32 3.08
CA GLY A 237 21.25 15.87 4.33
C GLY A 237 20.86 14.40 4.35
N SER A 238 20.95 13.68 3.22
CA SER A 238 20.50 12.29 3.11
C SER A 238 21.19 11.31 4.09
N PRO A 239 22.47 11.49 4.49
CA PRO A 239 23.10 10.64 5.50
C PRO A 239 22.44 10.71 6.89
N LEU A 240 21.62 11.75 7.17
CA LEU A 240 20.88 11.87 8.43
C LEU A 240 19.53 11.13 8.40
N ILE A 241 19.03 10.76 7.22
CA ILE A 241 17.75 10.07 7.05
C ILE A 241 17.67 8.77 7.87
N PRO A 242 18.70 7.90 7.89
CA PRO A 242 18.67 6.68 8.71
C PRO A 242 18.44 6.98 10.19
N LEU A 243 19.08 8.01 10.75
CA LEU A 243 18.94 8.35 12.18
C LEU A 243 17.51 8.82 12.50
N VAL A 244 16.96 9.71 11.67
CA VAL A 244 15.60 10.24 11.86
C VAL A 244 14.56 9.14 11.71
N ARG A 245 14.68 8.29 10.67
CA ARG A 245 13.73 7.21 10.43
C ARG A 245 13.86 6.07 11.43
N ALA A 246 15.08 5.71 11.85
CA ALA A 246 15.30 4.70 12.89
C ALA A 246 14.55 5.07 14.18
N ARG A 247 14.62 6.33 14.62
CA ARG A 247 13.87 6.78 15.81
C ARG A 247 12.36 6.57 15.68
N ARG A 248 11.79 6.79 14.49
CA ARG A 248 10.36 6.58 14.22
C ARG A 248 10.01 5.10 14.25
N VAL A 249 10.78 4.28 13.53
CA VAL A 249 10.59 2.82 13.50
C VAL A 249 10.70 2.20 14.89
N LEU A 250 11.69 2.61 15.69
CA LEU A 250 11.83 2.12 17.07
C LEU A 250 10.64 2.51 17.95
N ARG A 251 10.04 3.69 17.73
CA ARG A 251 8.80 4.09 18.42
C ARG A 251 7.63 3.21 18.00
N ASP A 252 7.52 2.90 16.71
CA ASP A 252 6.45 2.04 16.19
C ASP A 252 6.58 0.60 16.70
N ILE A 253 7.80 0.06 16.79
CA ILE A 253 8.06 -1.26 17.40
C ILE A 253 7.76 -1.26 18.92
N ARG A 254 7.99 -0.14 19.61
CA ARG A 254 7.61 -0.01 21.04
C ARG A 254 6.10 0.03 21.22
N ARG A 255 5.39 0.73 20.34
CA ARG A 255 3.93 0.82 20.34
C ARG A 255 3.25 -0.54 20.26
N THR A 256 3.83 -1.51 19.55
CA THR A 256 3.25 -2.85 19.42
C THR A 256 3.40 -3.72 20.68
N GLY A 257 4.19 -3.28 21.68
CA GLY A 257 4.51 -4.10 22.87
C GLY A 257 5.46 -5.27 22.58
N ARG A 258 5.92 -5.45 21.33
CA ARG A 258 6.73 -6.60 20.88
C ARG A 258 8.22 -6.29 20.76
N SER A 259 8.70 -5.28 21.49
CA SER A 259 10.09 -4.81 21.37
C SER A 259 11.13 -5.88 21.69
N ALA A 260 10.92 -6.68 22.75
CA ALA A 260 11.86 -7.72 23.15
C ALA A 260 12.03 -8.81 22.07
N GLU A 261 10.95 -9.13 21.36
CA GLU A 261 10.95 -10.10 20.27
C GLU A 261 11.53 -9.51 18.98
N LEU A 262 11.10 -8.31 18.61
CA LEU A 262 11.33 -7.76 17.27
C LEU A 262 12.63 -6.99 17.15
N LEU A 263 13.09 -6.27 18.20
CA LEU A 263 14.30 -5.45 18.08
C LEU A 263 15.55 -6.28 17.75
N PRO A 264 15.86 -7.40 18.44
CA PRO A 264 17.04 -8.20 18.09
C PRO A 264 16.98 -8.73 16.66
N ARG A 265 15.78 -9.07 16.18
CA ARG A 265 15.55 -9.57 14.82
C ARG A 265 15.71 -8.47 13.78
N ILE A 266 15.18 -7.27 14.03
CA ILE A 266 15.06 -6.20 13.04
C ILE A 266 16.32 -5.34 12.98
N LEU A 267 17.04 -5.13 14.09
CA LEU A 267 18.15 -4.15 14.16
C LEU A 267 19.19 -4.26 13.02
N PRO A 268 19.72 -5.44 12.68
CA PRO A 268 20.66 -5.56 11.56
C PRO A 268 20.01 -5.22 10.22
N GLY A 269 18.77 -5.67 10.01
CA GLY A 269 17.98 -5.36 8.82
C GLY A 269 17.67 -3.88 8.70
N LEU A 270 17.34 -3.23 9.82
CA LEU A 270 16.99 -1.82 9.88
C LEU A 270 18.18 -0.94 9.51
N ALA A 271 19.38 -1.24 10.02
CA ALA A 271 20.59 -0.50 9.67
C ALA A 271 20.88 -0.59 8.15
N VAL A 272 20.85 -1.80 7.59
CA VAL A 272 21.07 -2.01 6.16
C VAL A 272 19.96 -1.39 5.32
N GLY A 273 18.70 -1.66 5.64
CA GLY A 273 17.52 -1.18 4.91
C GLY A 273 17.41 0.35 4.89
N LEU A 274 17.69 1.01 6.01
CA LEU A 274 17.72 2.48 6.07
C LEU A 274 18.89 3.07 5.29
N THR A 275 20.07 2.43 5.34
CA THR A 275 21.22 2.87 4.55
C THR A 275 20.92 2.77 3.05
N LEU A 276 20.38 1.65 2.59
CA LEU A 276 19.96 1.45 1.21
C LEU A 276 18.90 2.47 0.78
N SER A 277 17.92 2.73 1.65
CA SER A 277 16.88 3.72 1.39
C SER A 277 17.47 5.13 1.30
N ALA A 278 18.40 5.50 2.18
CA ALA A 278 19.08 6.80 2.17
C ALA A 278 19.96 6.98 0.92
N LEU A 279 20.67 5.95 0.48
CA LEU A 279 21.41 5.96 -0.80
C LEU A 279 20.45 6.13 -2.00
N GLY A 280 19.29 5.47 -1.94
CA GLY A 280 18.21 5.67 -2.90
C GLY A 280 17.73 7.13 -2.92
N GLU A 281 17.38 7.67 -1.75
CA GLU A 281 16.91 9.06 -1.62
C GLU A 281 17.96 10.07 -2.08
N LEU A 282 19.25 9.87 -1.74
CA LEU A 282 20.38 10.65 -2.26
C LEU A 282 20.36 10.70 -3.78
N ALA A 283 20.29 9.52 -4.42
CA ALA A 283 20.24 9.42 -5.88
C ALA A 283 18.97 10.06 -6.45
N GLY A 284 17.83 9.98 -5.75
CA GLY A 284 16.57 10.61 -6.16
C GLY A 284 16.65 12.13 -6.13
N TYR A 285 17.19 12.72 -5.06
CA TYR A 285 17.38 14.16 -4.97
C TYR A 285 18.41 14.67 -5.99
N ALA A 286 19.56 14.00 -6.12
CA ALA A 286 20.65 14.43 -6.98
C ALA A 286 20.38 14.17 -8.48
N LEU A 287 19.91 12.97 -8.82
CA LEU A 287 19.87 12.47 -10.21
C LEU A 287 18.44 12.20 -10.72
N GLY A 288 17.41 12.41 -9.90
CA GLY A 288 16.02 12.12 -10.25
C GLY A 288 15.68 10.62 -10.22
N ALA A 289 14.48 10.29 -10.70
CA ALA A 289 13.86 8.97 -10.47
C ALA A 289 14.54 7.82 -11.24
N GLY A 290 15.09 8.09 -12.43
CA GLY A 290 15.62 7.04 -13.31
C GLY A 290 14.62 5.91 -13.54
N ARG A 291 15.09 4.66 -13.48
CA ARG A 291 14.24 3.45 -13.62
C ARG A 291 13.53 3.02 -12.34
N ALA A 292 13.70 3.75 -11.23
CA ALA A 292 13.21 3.32 -9.93
C ALA A 292 11.68 3.14 -9.84
N PRO A 293 10.85 4.05 -10.40
CA PRO A 293 9.40 3.86 -10.38
C PRO A 293 8.94 2.58 -11.07
N ARG A 294 9.60 2.22 -12.19
CA ARG A 294 9.31 0.98 -12.92
C ARG A 294 9.66 -0.26 -12.12
N LEU A 295 10.82 -0.29 -11.47
CA LEU A 295 11.23 -1.41 -10.62
C LEU A 295 10.26 -1.60 -9.45
N ILE A 296 9.81 -0.51 -8.82
CA ILE A 296 8.83 -0.58 -7.74
C ILE A 296 7.47 -1.04 -8.26
N GLY A 297 6.99 -0.52 -9.40
CA GLY A 297 5.74 -0.98 -10.01
C GLY A 297 5.76 -2.46 -10.36
N GLU A 298 6.88 -2.98 -10.87
CA GLU A 298 7.06 -4.41 -11.15
C GLU A 298 6.98 -5.27 -9.87
N MET A 299 7.65 -4.84 -8.78
CA MET A 299 7.66 -5.59 -7.51
C MET A 299 6.34 -5.47 -6.74
N GLU A 300 5.68 -4.32 -6.84
CA GLU A 300 4.33 -4.05 -6.31
C GLU A 300 3.32 -4.98 -6.97
N LEU A 301 3.33 -5.03 -8.31
CA LEU A 301 2.41 -5.86 -9.06
C LEU A 301 2.73 -7.35 -8.87
N ARG A 302 4.01 -7.74 -8.98
CA ARG A 302 4.47 -9.13 -8.96
C ARG A 302 5.32 -9.43 -7.72
N ARG A 303 4.71 -9.39 -6.53
CA ARG A 303 5.43 -9.61 -5.27
C ARG A 303 5.96 -11.04 -5.08
N MET A 304 5.18 -12.05 -5.44
CA MET A 304 5.44 -13.46 -5.08
C MET A 304 6.82 -13.99 -5.52
N PRO A 305 7.33 -13.67 -6.74
CA PRO A 305 8.71 -14.02 -7.14
C PRO A 305 9.82 -13.44 -6.26
N HIS A 306 9.53 -12.43 -5.43
CA HIS A 306 10.49 -11.76 -4.54
C HIS A 306 10.43 -12.27 -3.09
N VAL A 307 9.61 -13.29 -2.84
CA VAL A 307 9.45 -13.96 -1.54
C VAL A 307 10.25 -15.28 -1.54
N ARG A 308 10.79 -15.70 -0.39
CA ARG A 308 11.49 -16.98 -0.28
C ARG A 308 10.47 -18.12 -0.35
N ARG A 309 10.90 -19.27 -0.89
CA ARG A 309 10.04 -20.46 -0.95
C ARG A 309 9.69 -20.92 0.47
N GLY A 310 8.43 -21.29 0.70
CA GLY A 310 7.92 -21.80 1.99
C GLY A 310 7.55 -20.73 3.02
N GLU A 311 7.47 -19.45 2.63
CA GLU A 311 7.04 -18.37 3.52
C GLU A 311 5.53 -18.07 3.50
N LEU A 312 4.78 -18.68 2.58
CA LEU A 312 3.35 -18.46 2.32
C LEU A 312 2.55 -19.76 2.46
#